data_AF-A0A0K2QVA7-F1
#
_entry.id   AF-A0A0K2QVA7-F1
#
_cell.length_a   1.000
_cell.length_b   1.000
_cell.length_c   1.000
_cell.angle_alpha   90.00
_cell.angle_beta   90.00
_cell.angle_gamma   90.00
#
_symmetry.space_group_name_H-M   'P 1'
#
loop_
_entity.id
_entity.type
_entity.pdbx_description
1 polymer ?
#
loop_
_entity_poly.entity_id
_entity_poly.type
_entity_poly.pdbx_seq_one_letter_code
_entity_poly.pdbx_strand_id
1 'polypeptide(L)' 'VSDMSLQDYISVKEKYAKYLPHSAGRYAHKRFRKAQCPIVERLTNSLMMHGRNNGKKLM' A
#
# COMPACT_ATOMS: atom_id res chain seq x y z
N VAL A 1 -15.18 5.24 -1.80
CA VAL A 1 -14.70 6.37 -0.98
C VAL A 1 -15.63 7.53 -1.29
N SER A 2 -16.35 8.03 -0.29
CA SER A 2 -17.35 9.10 -0.45
C SER A 2 -16.71 10.50 -0.52
N ASP A 3 -15.49 10.66 0.00
CA ASP A 3 -14.75 11.91 -0.05
C ASP A 3 -13.96 12.06 -1.37
N MET A 4 -14.15 13.18 -2.06
CA MET A 4 -13.56 13.47 -3.37
C MET A 4 -12.03 13.63 -3.29
N SER A 5 -11.51 14.23 -2.22
CA SER A 5 -10.07 14.49 -2.08
C SER A 5 -9.26 13.21 -1.81
N LEU A 6 -9.87 12.25 -1.11
CA LEU A 6 -9.24 10.98 -0.76
C LEU A 6 -9.42 9.89 -1.83
N GLN A 7 -10.38 10.05 -2.75
CA GLN A 7 -10.72 9.04 -3.74
C GLN A 7 -9.53 8.61 -4.62
N ASP A 8 -8.59 9.51 -4.91
CA ASP A 8 -7.41 9.19 -5.72
C ASP A 8 -6.20 8.74 -4.90
N TYR A 9 -6.20 8.98 -3.60
CA TYR A 9 -5.15 8.55 -2.67
C TYR A 9 -5.46 7.20 -2.00
N ILE A 10 -6.72 6.76 -2.04
CA ILE A 10 -7.14 5.44 -1.57
C ILE A 10 -7.37 4.52 -2.78
N SER A 11 -6.31 3.79 -3.11
CA SER A 11 -6.20 2.77 -4.16
C SER A 11 -7.02 1.50 -3.89
N VAL A 12 -8.35 1.61 -3.92
CA VAL A 12 -9.29 0.45 -3.84
C VAL A 12 -10.00 0.15 -5.16
N LYS A 13 -9.67 0.90 -6.23
CA LYS A 13 -10.22 0.71 -7.58
C LYS A 13 -9.73 -0.63 -8.15
N GLU A 14 -10.51 -1.25 -9.05
CA GLU A 14 -10.19 -2.56 -9.67
C GLU A 14 -8.76 -2.65 -10.22
N LYS A 15 -8.26 -1.57 -10.82
CA LYS A 15 -6.88 -1.47 -11.35
C LYS A 15 -5.79 -1.78 -10.31
N TYR A 16 -6.05 -1.51 -9.03
CA TYR A 16 -5.12 -1.71 -7.92
C TYR A 16 -5.55 -2.86 -7.00
N ALA A 17 -6.64 -3.55 -7.33
CA ALA A 17 -7.06 -4.74 -6.60
C ALA A 17 -6.05 -5.87 -6.84
N LYS A 18 -5.53 -6.44 -5.75
CA LYS A 18 -4.66 -7.62 -5.78
C LYS A 18 -5.21 -8.65 -4.81
N TYR A 19 -5.15 -9.92 -5.19
CA TYR A 19 -5.57 -11.03 -4.33
C TYR A 19 -4.71 -11.15 -3.06
N LEU A 20 -3.41 -10.81 -3.17
CA LEU A 20 -2.49 -10.81 -2.05
C LEU A 20 -2.02 -9.38 -1.73
N PRO A 21 -1.87 -9.02 -0.44
CA PRO A 21 -1.39 -7.72 -0.01
C PRO A 21 0.14 -7.55 -0.14
N HIS A 22 0.81 -8.52 -0.77
CA HIS A 22 2.24 -8.53 -0.98
C HIS A 22 2.55 -8.40 -2.47
N SER A 23 3.26 -7.34 -2.86
CA SER A 23 3.73 -7.20 -4.23
C SER A 23 5.16 -6.67 -4.31
N ALA A 24 5.83 -6.92 -5.43
CA ALA A 24 7.17 -6.40 -5.72
C ALA A 24 7.14 -4.95 -6.27
N GLY A 25 6.12 -4.17 -5.92
CA GLY A 25 5.89 -2.84 -6.47
C GLY A 25 6.91 -1.81 -5.97
N ARG A 26 7.59 -1.12 -6.91
CA ARG A 26 8.58 -0.06 -6.61
C ARG A 26 7.91 1.31 -6.37
N TYR A 27 7.08 1.38 -5.33
CA TYR A 27 6.28 2.58 -5.01
C TYR A 27 7.10 3.74 -4.40
N ALA A 28 8.35 3.48 -3.98
CA ALA A 28 9.25 4.51 -3.41
C ALA A 28 10.08 5.27 -4.46
N HIS A 29 10.16 4.77 -5.70
CA HIS A 29 11.10 5.30 -6.70
C HIS A 29 10.74 6.68 -7.27
N LYS A 30 9.45 7.07 -7.25
CA LYS A 30 9.01 8.41 -7.68
C LYS A 30 7.98 8.95 -6.69
N ARG A 31 7.93 10.28 -6.54
CA ARG A 31 6.88 10.95 -5.75
C ARG A 31 5.50 10.54 -6.26
N PHE A 32 4.53 10.48 -5.34
CA PHE A 32 3.12 10.10 -5.60
C PHE A 32 2.85 8.64 -6.00
N ARG A 33 3.87 7.82 -6.29
CA ARG A 33 3.65 6.37 -6.53
C ARG A 33 3.08 5.63 -5.32
N LYS A 34 3.30 6.15 -4.11
CA LYS A 34 2.70 5.60 -2.88
C LYS A 34 1.17 5.71 -2.86
N ALA A 35 0.56 6.63 -3.62
CA ALA A 35 -0.89 6.72 -3.78
C ALA A 35 -1.45 5.56 -4.62
N GLN A 36 -0.65 5.03 -5.55
CA GLN A 36 -1.02 3.89 -6.41
C GLN A 36 -0.82 2.52 -5.73
N CYS A 37 -0.09 2.47 -4.60
CA CYS A 37 0.10 1.25 -3.83
C CYS A 37 -1.23 0.84 -3.18
N PRO A 38 -1.71 -0.41 -3.35
CA PRO A 38 -2.97 -0.87 -2.75
C PRO A 38 -3.05 -0.56 -1.26
N ILE A 39 -4.21 -0.12 -0.76
CA ILE A 39 -4.34 0.33 0.64
C ILE A 39 -3.98 -0.78 1.64
N VAL A 40 -4.34 -2.04 1.35
CA VAL A 40 -4.01 -3.20 2.19
C VAL A 40 -2.49 -3.45 2.23
N GLU A 41 -1.81 -3.27 1.09
CA GLU A 41 -0.34 -3.38 1.04
C GLU A 41 0.34 -2.25 1.84
N ARG A 42 -0.21 -1.04 1.83
CA ARG A 42 0.30 0.05 2.69
C ARG A 42 0.14 -0.27 4.17
N LEU A 43 -0.98 -0.85 4.58
CA LEU A 43 -1.22 -1.27 5.96
C LEU A 43 -0.20 -2.31 6.43
N THR A 44 0.01 -3.38 5.65
CA THR A 44 1.01 -4.42 5.99
C THR A 44 2.43 -3.85 6.09
N ASN A 45 2.79 -2.88 5.24
CA ASN A 45 4.07 -2.19 5.34
C ASN A 45 4.21 -1.38 6.65
N SER A 46 3.12 -0.76 7.13
CA SER A 46 3.12 0.01 8.38
C SER A 46 3.22 -0.85 9.64
N LEU A 47 2.74 -2.11 9.60
CA LEU A 47 2.85 -3.03 10.76
C LEU A 47 4.30 -3.44 11.07
N MET A 48 5.20 -3.31 10.10
CA MET A 48 6.61 -3.68 10.22
C MET A 48 7.51 -2.57 10.81
N MET A 49 6.97 -1.44 11.27
CA MET A 49 7.78 -0.28 11.66
C MET A 49 8.56 -0.46 12.97
N HIS A 50 8.16 -1.40 13.83
CA HIS A 50 8.87 -1.70 15.07
C HIS A 50 10.00 -2.69 14.84
N GLY A 51 11.20 -2.41 15.39
CA GLY A 51 12.45 -3.08 15.03
C GLY A 51 12.40 -4.61 14.89
N ARG A 52 11.75 -5.32 15.80
CA ARG A 52 11.61 -6.80 15.75
C ARG A 52 10.77 -7.32 14.58
N ASN A 53 9.92 -6.47 14.00
CA ASN A 53 9.00 -6.78 12.90
C ASN A 53 9.48 -6.23 11.55
N ASN A 54 10.64 -5.54 11.52
CA ASN A 54 11.14 -4.91 10.31
C ASN A 54 11.44 -5.95 9.22
N GLY A 55 10.93 -5.70 8.01
CA GLY A 55 11.07 -6.59 6.85
C GLY A 55 10.22 -7.86 6.89
N LYS A 56 9.47 -8.12 7.96
CA LYS A 56 8.67 -9.34 8.13
C LYS A 56 7.26 -9.19 7.57
N LYS A 57 7.14 -9.08 6.25
CA LYS A 57 5.83 -8.83 5.59
C LYS A 57 4.99 -10.08 5.39
N LEU A 58 5.61 -11.26 5.43
CA LEU A 58 4.97 -12.57 5.35
C LEU A 58 4.62 -13.16 6.72
N MET A 59 5.06 -12.51 7.81
CA MET A 59 4.88 -12.97 9.18
C MET A 59 3.50 -12.60 9.71
#